data_AF-A0A6I3MY91-F1
#
_entry.id   AF-A0A6I3MY91-F1
#
_cell.length_a   1.000
_cell.length_b   1.000
_cell.length_c   1.000
_cell.angle_alpha   90.00
_cell.angle_beta   90.00
_cell.angle_gamma   90.00
#
_symmetry.space_group_name_H-M   'P 1'
#
loop_
_entity.id
_entity.type
_entity.pdbx_description
1 polymer ?
#
loop_
_entity_poly.entity_id
_entity_poly.type
_entity_poly.pdbx_seq_one_letter_code
_entity_poly.pdbx_strand_id
1 'polypeptide(L)'
;MEIKDYITIGIAILGWTWAIIQFIISRKHQKYDKILEKRFEVYSNFMNKMDEMNNKMRTDPKMIFGTSSELMATLLSGEEEDRNNALVKFNTELVNMTKKSVEPLLIVNQELNKLKMVCSNEMLPKIEEYKKLTTDYSDEFRIVLNKLSSNKDIEITAKELGNIGHQDRNVRLMTLWKEIETMMRDELGYYSK
;
A
#
# COMPACT_ATOMS: atom_id res chain seq x y z
N MET A 1 -18.67 59.21 38.11
CA MET A 1 -18.27 57.82 37.90
C MET A 1 -17.52 57.39 39.15
N GLU A 2 -18.09 56.46 39.89
CA GLU A 2 -17.52 56.03 41.17
C GLU A 2 -16.41 55.00 40.94
N ILE A 3 -15.50 54.83 41.90
CA ILE A 3 -14.41 53.83 41.83
C ILE A 3 -14.95 52.42 41.52
N LYS A 4 -16.16 52.11 41.99
CA LYS A 4 -16.87 50.84 41.73
C LYS A 4 -17.18 50.62 40.25
N ASP A 5 -17.45 51.68 39.50
CA ASP A 5 -17.73 51.59 38.06
C ASP A 5 -16.47 51.18 37.29
N TYR A 6 -15.32 51.78 37.63
CA TYR A 6 -14.03 51.43 37.02
C TYR A 6 -13.60 49.99 37.32
N ILE A 7 -13.84 49.50 38.53
CA ILE A 7 -13.58 48.10 38.90
C ILE A 7 -14.47 47.15 38.10
N THR A 8 -15.75 47.47 37.95
CA THR A 8 -16.72 46.66 37.19
C THR A 8 -16.35 46.59 35.71
N ILE A 9 -15.98 47.72 35.10
CA ILE A 9 -15.51 47.78 33.71
C ILE A 9 -14.21 46.98 33.54
N GLY A 10 -13.27 47.08 34.49
CA GLY A 10 -12.02 46.32 34.45
C GLY A 10 -12.23 44.82 34.49
N ILE A 11 -13.10 44.32 35.38
CA ILE A 11 -13.45 42.89 35.46
C ILE A 11 -14.13 42.41 34.18
N ALA A 12 -15.04 43.22 33.62
CA ALA A 12 -15.70 42.89 32.36
C ALA A 12 -14.68 42.74 31.22
N ILE A 13 -13.75 43.69 31.06
CA ILE A 13 -12.71 43.63 30.01
C ILE A 13 -11.81 42.40 30.18
N LEU A 14 -11.40 42.07 31.41
CA LEU A 14 -10.60 40.87 31.69
C LEU A 14 -11.35 39.58 31.36
N GLY A 15 -12.63 39.49 31.73
CA GLY A 15 -13.49 38.34 31.40
C GLY A 15 -13.62 38.13 29.89
N TRP A 16 -13.87 39.20 29.12
CA TRP A 16 -13.94 39.13 27.66
C TRP A 16 -12.60 38.75 27.02
N THR A 17 -11.49 39.31 27.53
CA THR A 17 -10.14 38.98 27.04
C THR A 17 -9.83 37.50 27.26
N TRP A 18 -10.15 36.96 28.44
CA TRP A 18 -9.98 35.55 28.75
C TRP A 18 -10.86 34.65 27.88
N ALA A 19 -12.14 35.01 27.68
CA ALA A 19 -13.05 34.26 26.83
C ALA A 19 -12.57 34.18 25.37
N ILE A 20 -12.02 35.29 24.84
CA ILE A 20 -11.45 35.33 23.48
C ILE A 20 -10.22 34.41 23.37
N ILE A 21 -9.31 34.47 24.35
CA ILE A 21 -8.13 33.60 24.38
C ILE A 21 -8.55 32.13 24.43
N GLN A 22 -9.49 31.78 25.33
CA GLN A 22 -10.00 30.42 25.44
C GLN A 22 -10.65 29.95 24.13
N PHE A 23 -11.44 30.81 23.47
CA PHE A 23 -12.05 30.47 22.19
C PHE A 23 -11.01 30.16 21.11
N ILE A 24 -9.94 30.95 21.01
CA ILE A 24 -8.85 30.73 20.04
C ILE A 24 -8.14 29.40 20.33
N ILE A 25 -7.81 29.15 21.60
CA ILE A 25 -7.13 27.92 22.03
C ILE A 25 -8.00 26.70 21.75
N SER A 26 -9.27 26.72 22.15
CA SER A 26 -10.22 25.62 21.93
C SER A 26 -10.40 25.33 20.44
N ARG A 27 -10.51 26.38 19.61
CA ARG A 27 -10.65 26.22 18.15
C ARG A 27 -9.39 25.65 17.51
N LYS A 28 -8.21 25.97 18.03
CA LYS A 28 -6.94 25.39 17.57
C LYS A 28 -6.84 23.91 17.91
N HIS A 29 -7.15 23.52 19.15
CA HIS A 29 -7.18 22.12 19.57
C HIS A 29 -8.21 21.31 18.78
N GLN A 30 -9.42 21.83 18.62
CA GLN A 30 -10.47 21.16 17.84
C GLN A 30 -10.05 20.91 16.38
N LYS A 31 -9.31 21.83 15.76
CA LYS A 31 -8.77 21.63 14.40
C LYS A 31 -7.70 20.55 14.39
N TYR A 32 -6.81 20.55 15.37
CA TYR A 32 -5.75 19.56 15.51
C TYR A 32 -6.34 18.15 15.71
N ASP A 33 -7.29 18.00 16.63
CA ASP A 33 -7.96 16.72 16.92
C ASP A 33 -8.65 16.16 15.68
N LYS A 34 -9.34 17.01 14.89
CA LYS A 34 -9.97 16.59 13.63
C LYS A 34 -8.96 16.13 12.58
N ILE A 35 -7.81 16.78 12.48
CA ILE A 35 -6.75 16.36 11.55
C ILE A 35 -6.17 15.02 11.98
N LEU A 36 -5.95 14.84 13.28
CA LEU A 36 -5.43 13.60 13.85
C LEU A 36 -6.41 12.44 13.70
N GLU A 37 -7.70 12.68 13.94
CA GLU A 37 -8.77 11.71 13.70
C GLU A 37 -8.83 11.31 12.22
N LYS A 38 -8.72 12.28 11.30
CA LYS A 38 -8.72 11.99 9.86
C LYS A 38 -7.49 11.19 9.42
N ARG A 39 -6.31 11.51 9.96
CA ARG A 39 -5.08 10.74 9.73
C ARG A 39 -5.24 9.31 10.23
N PHE A 40 -5.74 9.14 11.46
CA PHE A 40 -5.99 7.82 12.04
C PHE A 40 -6.95 7.00 11.17
N GLU A 41 -8.06 7.58 10.73
CA GLU A 41 -9.02 6.93 9.85
C GLU A 41 -8.37 6.45 8.55
N VAL A 42 -7.61 7.32 7.87
CA VAL A 42 -6.93 6.99 6.61
C VAL A 42 -5.86 5.92 6.82
N TYR A 43 -5.06 6.02 7.88
CA TYR A 43 -3.97 5.07 8.19
C TYR A 43 -4.52 3.70 8.58
N SER A 44 -5.55 3.66 9.43
CA SER A 44 -6.24 2.41 9.81
C SER A 44 -6.87 1.72 8.59
N ASN A 45 -7.60 2.48 7.76
CA ASN A 45 -8.22 1.93 6.55
C ASN A 45 -7.18 1.38 5.58
N PHE A 46 -6.06 2.09 5.41
CA PHE A 46 -4.94 1.64 4.60
C PHE A 46 -4.35 0.32 5.13
N MET A 47 -4.03 0.25 6.43
CA MET A 47 -3.47 -0.96 7.06
C MET A 47 -4.42 -2.15 6.94
N ASN A 48 -5.71 -1.96 7.21
CA ASN A 48 -6.71 -3.02 7.08
C ASN A 48 -6.80 -3.55 5.64
N LYS A 49 -6.65 -2.68 4.63
CA LYS A 49 -6.61 -3.11 3.22
C LYS A 49 -5.34 -3.85 2.86
N MET A 50 -4.21 -3.45 3.40
CA MET A 50 -2.94 -4.17 3.23
C MET A 50 -3.00 -5.58 3.85
N ASP A 51 -3.61 -5.72 5.02
CA ASP A 51 -3.81 -7.02 5.67
C ASP A 51 -4.80 -7.91 4.90
N GLU A 52 -5.91 -7.35 4.43
CA GLU A 52 -6.88 -8.07 3.59
C GLU A 52 -6.20 -8.62 2.32
N MET A 53 -5.35 -7.81 1.67
CA MET A 53 -4.60 -8.26 0.52
C MET A 53 -3.55 -9.31 0.85
N ASN A 54 -2.76 -9.12 1.91
CA ASN A 54 -1.73 -10.08 2.30
C ASN A 54 -2.34 -11.46 2.56
N ASN A 55 -3.52 -11.48 3.19
CA ASN A 55 -4.30 -12.70 3.38
C ASN A 55 -4.77 -13.31 2.04
N LYS A 56 -5.18 -12.49 1.07
CA LYS A 56 -5.54 -12.95 -0.30
C LYS A 56 -4.34 -13.48 -1.10
N MET A 57 -3.14 -12.93 -0.88
CA MET A 57 -1.91 -13.39 -1.58
C MET A 57 -1.34 -14.67 -0.95
N ARG A 58 -1.47 -14.87 0.36
CA ARG A 58 -0.97 -16.06 1.08
C ARG A 58 -1.79 -17.32 0.87
N THR A 59 -3.03 -17.23 0.39
CA THR A 59 -3.96 -18.37 0.30
C THR A 59 -3.77 -19.28 -0.92
N ASP A 60 -2.88 -18.97 -1.87
CA ASP A 60 -2.72 -19.80 -3.09
C ASP A 60 -1.35 -20.50 -3.31
N PRO A 61 -0.71 -21.16 -2.30
CA PRO A 61 0.47 -22.01 -2.53
C PRO A 61 0.22 -23.16 -3.53
N LYS A 62 -1.04 -23.62 -3.61
CA LYS A 62 -1.51 -24.64 -4.55
C LYS A 62 -1.41 -24.17 -6.01
N MET A 63 -1.51 -22.87 -6.28
CA MET A 63 -1.38 -22.33 -7.63
C MET A 63 0.05 -22.41 -8.18
N ILE A 64 1.06 -22.37 -7.32
CA ILE A 64 2.47 -22.35 -7.74
C ILE A 64 2.99 -23.78 -7.93
N PHE A 65 2.76 -24.63 -6.94
CA PHE A 65 3.28 -25.99 -6.92
C PHE A 65 2.31 -27.02 -7.52
N GLY A 66 1.00 -26.78 -7.44
CA GLY A 66 -0.02 -27.65 -8.02
C GLY A 66 0.03 -27.62 -9.54
N THR A 67 -0.03 -26.43 -10.14
CA THR A 67 -0.01 -26.19 -11.59
C THR A 67 1.22 -26.77 -12.28
N SER A 68 2.41 -26.65 -11.66
CA SER A 68 3.65 -27.23 -12.21
C SER A 68 3.70 -28.76 -12.05
N SER A 69 3.24 -29.30 -10.92
CA SER A 69 3.18 -30.76 -10.70
C SER A 69 2.17 -31.47 -11.61
N GLU A 70 1.02 -30.84 -11.87
CA GLU A 70 -0.05 -31.40 -12.71
C GLU A 70 0.39 -31.42 -14.17
N LEU A 71 1.02 -30.35 -14.66
CA LEU A 71 1.66 -30.32 -15.98
C LEU A 71 2.72 -31.44 -16.10
N MET A 72 3.60 -31.57 -15.11
CA MET A 72 4.69 -32.55 -15.14
C MET A 72 4.16 -33.99 -15.16
N ALA A 73 3.11 -34.27 -14.38
CA ALA A 73 2.45 -35.57 -14.37
C ALA A 73 1.84 -35.89 -15.75
N THR A 74 1.03 -34.98 -16.31
CA THR A 74 0.37 -35.22 -17.61
C THR A 74 1.36 -35.26 -18.78
N LEU A 75 2.47 -34.53 -18.72
CA LEU A 75 3.55 -34.60 -19.72
C LEU A 75 4.29 -35.94 -19.73
N LEU A 76 4.39 -36.60 -18.57
CA LEU A 76 5.09 -37.88 -18.38
C LEU A 76 4.20 -39.10 -18.60
N SER A 77 2.89 -38.99 -18.40
CA SER A 77 1.97 -40.15 -18.44
C SER A 77 0.79 -40.04 -19.42
N GLY A 78 0.54 -38.89 -20.03
CA GLY A 78 -0.61 -38.66 -20.92
C GLY A 78 -0.32 -38.94 -22.39
N GLU A 79 -1.38 -39.18 -23.17
CA GLU A 79 -1.29 -39.28 -24.64
C GLU A 79 -1.07 -37.90 -25.29
N GLU A 80 -0.72 -37.86 -26.57
CA GLU A 80 -0.29 -36.63 -27.26
C GLU A 80 -1.32 -35.47 -27.18
N GLU A 81 -2.62 -35.79 -27.22
CA GLU A 81 -3.72 -34.84 -27.07
C GLU A 81 -3.85 -34.31 -25.62
N ASP A 82 -3.67 -35.19 -24.63
CA ASP A 82 -3.67 -34.82 -23.20
C ASP A 82 -2.48 -33.92 -22.86
N ARG A 83 -1.32 -34.16 -23.47
CA ARG A 83 -0.12 -33.34 -23.30
C ARG A 83 -0.32 -31.93 -23.85
N ASN A 84 -0.95 -31.80 -25.03
CA ASN A 84 -1.30 -30.48 -25.60
C ASN A 84 -2.33 -29.73 -24.75
N ASN A 85 -3.37 -30.41 -24.27
CA ASN A 85 -4.36 -29.81 -23.37
C ASN A 85 -3.74 -29.39 -22.03
N ALA A 86 -2.80 -30.15 -21.49
CA ALA A 86 -2.06 -29.80 -20.28
C ALA A 86 -1.22 -28.52 -20.45
N LEU A 87 -0.59 -28.33 -21.61
CA LEU A 87 0.15 -27.10 -21.94
C LEU A 87 -0.76 -25.87 -22.02
N VAL A 88 -1.94 -26.01 -22.65
CA VAL A 88 -2.94 -24.93 -22.73
C VAL A 88 -3.49 -24.58 -21.34
N LYS A 89 -3.79 -25.59 -20.52
CA LYS A 89 -4.25 -25.42 -19.14
C LYS A 89 -3.19 -24.72 -18.28
N PHE A 90 -1.94 -25.13 -18.38
CA PHE A 90 -0.81 -24.51 -17.68
C PHE A 90 -0.62 -23.03 -18.07
N ASN A 91 -0.68 -22.71 -19.36
CA ASN A 91 -0.62 -21.32 -19.81
C ASN A 91 -1.78 -20.48 -19.24
N THR A 92 -2.99 -21.03 -19.25
CA THR A 92 -4.18 -20.36 -18.67
C THR A 92 -4.01 -20.12 -17.16
N GLU A 93 -3.44 -21.08 -16.44
CA GLU A 93 -3.18 -20.97 -15.01
C GLU A 93 -2.08 -19.95 -14.69
N LEU A 94 -1.01 -19.86 -15.50
CA LEU A 94 0.02 -18.82 -15.38
C LEU A 94 -0.55 -17.40 -15.60
N VAL A 95 -1.43 -17.23 -16.59
CA VAL A 95 -2.10 -15.95 -16.82
C VAL A 95 -3.01 -15.58 -15.64
N ASN A 96 -3.76 -16.55 -15.11
CA ASN A 96 -4.62 -16.32 -13.94
C ASN A 96 -3.80 -16.01 -12.68
N MET A 97 -2.67 -16.68 -12.49
CA MET A 97 -1.76 -16.44 -11.36
C MET A 97 -1.18 -15.03 -11.43
N THR A 98 -0.83 -14.57 -12.63
CA THR A 98 -0.41 -13.19 -12.82
C THR A 98 -1.51 -12.22 -12.42
N LYS A 99 -2.73 -12.38 -12.96
CA LYS A 99 -3.83 -11.46 -12.65
C LYS A 99 -4.02 -11.33 -11.14
N LYS A 100 -4.02 -12.47 -10.43
CA LYS A 100 -4.07 -12.52 -8.97
C LYS A 100 -2.88 -11.89 -8.25
N SER A 101 -1.69 -11.86 -8.88
CA SER A 101 -0.47 -11.27 -8.30
C SER A 101 -0.35 -9.76 -8.56
N VAL A 102 -0.90 -9.28 -9.68
CA VAL A 102 -0.81 -7.87 -10.12
C VAL A 102 -2.00 -7.04 -9.62
N GLU A 103 -3.20 -7.61 -9.52
CA GLU A 103 -4.39 -6.92 -8.98
C GLU A 103 -4.16 -6.30 -7.59
N PRO A 104 -3.55 -7.01 -6.62
CA PRO A 104 -3.25 -6.43 -5.31
C PRO A 104 -2.38 -5.17 -5.42
N LEU A 105 -1.38 -5.16 -6.31
CA LEU A 105 -0.49 -4.01 -6.49
C LEU A 105 -1.22 -2.75 -7.00
N LEU A 106 -2.25 -2.94 -7.83
CA LEU A 106 -3.11 -1.84 -8.28
C LEU A 106 -3.93 -1.26 -7.12
N ILE A 107 -4.43 -2.12 -6.24
CA ILE A 107 -5.19 -1.71 -5.05
C ILE A 107 -4.27 -0.94 -4.09
N VAL A 108 -3.05 -1.43 -3.84
CA VAL A 108 -2.04 -0.70 -3.05
C VAL A 108 -1.82 0.70 -3.61
N ASN A 109 -1.65 0.82 -4.92
CA ASN A 109 -1.43 2.11 -5.57
C ASN A 109 -2.60 3.09 -5.36
N GLN A 110 -3.83 2.60 -5.34
CA GLN A 110 -5.01 3.42 -5.05
C GLN A 110 -5.05 3.87 -3.58
N GLU A 111 -4.75 2.96 -2.65
CA GLU A 111 -4.76 3.25 -1.22
C GLU A 111 -3.58 4.17 -0.83
N LEU A 112 -2.41 4.03 -1.46
CA LEU A 112 -1.28 4.96 -1.31
C LEU A 112 -1.64 6.39 -1.73
N ASN A 113 -2.51 6.58 -2.73
CA ASN A 113 -2.95 7.93 -3.10
C ASN A 113 -3.75 8.62 -1.99
N LYS A 114 -4.48 7.84 -1.17
CA LYS A 114 -5.21 8.39 -0.02
C LYS A 114 -4.25 8.82 1.09
N LEU A 115 -3.18 8.05 1.32
CA LEU A 115 -2.13 8.42 2.27
C LEU A 115 -1.47 9.76 1.93
N LYS A 116 -1.20 10.02 0.65
CA LYS A 116 -0.61 11.28 0.18
C LYS A 116 -1.39 12.54 0.60
N MET A 117 -2.70 12.41 0.87
CA MET A 117 -3.55 13.54 1.23
C MET A 117 -3.38 13.99 2.68
N VAL A 118 -2.91 13.10 3.56
CA VAL A 118 -2.91 13.33 5.01
C VAL A 118 -1.51 13.21 5.64
N CYS A 119 -0.57 12.60 4.92
CA CYS A 119 0.80 12.40 5.38
C CYS A 119 1.60 13.69 5.50
N SER A 120 2.68 13.64 6.28
CA SER A 120 3.67 14.71 6.33
C SER A 120 4.43 14.87 5.01
N ASN A 121 5.05 16.04 4.85
CA ASN A 121 5.96 16.31 3.74
C ASN A 121 7.19 15.39 3.73
N GLU A 122 7.57 14.83 4.88
CA GLU A 122 8.69 13.90 5.01
C GLU A 122 8.32 12.48 4.57
N MET A 123 7.08 12.07 4.84
CA MET A 123 6.57 10.74 4.47
C MET A 123 6.21 10.66 2.97
N LEU A 124 5.75 11.78 2.39
CA LEU A 124 5.35 11.90 0.99
C LEU A 124 6.39 11.32 -0.01
N PRO A 125 7.68 11.70 -0.01
CA PRO A 125 8.66 11.16 -0.95
C PRO A 125 8.86 9.65 -0.81
N LYS A 126 8.72 9.09 0.40
CA LYS A 126 8.83 7.64 0.63
C LYS A 126 7.63 6.89 0.08
N ILE A 127 6.42 7.43 0.23
CA ILE A 127 5.21 6.90 -0.40
C ILE A 127 5.35 6.90 -1.92
N GLU A 128 5.88 7.98 -2.50
CA GLU A 128 6.08 8.08 -3.94
C GLU A 128 7.15 7.10 -4.45
N GLU A 129 8.25 6.91 -3.71
CA GLU A 129 9.25 5.91 -4.01
C GLU A 129 8.67 4.49 -3.97
N TYR A 130 7.93 4.16 -2.91
CA TYR A 130 7.28 2.86 -2.76
C TYR A 130 6.31 2.62 -3.93
N LYS A 131 5.50 3.62 -4.28
CA LYS A 131 4.56 3.56 -5.39
C LYS A 131 5.27 3.29 -6.72
N LYS A 132 6.36 4.02 -6.99
CA LYS A 132 7.17 3.84 -8.20
C LYS A 132 7.71 2.42 -8.31
N LEU A 133 8.33 1.91 -7.25
CA LEU A 133 8.89 0.54 -7.23
C LEU A 133 7.80 -0.52 -7.45
N THR A 134 6.61 -0.31 -6.90
CA THR A 134 5.47 -1.22 -7.05
C THR A 134 4.92 -1.20 -8.48
N THR A 135 4.85 -0.02 -9.11
CA THR A 135 4.46 0.13 -10.52
C THR A 135 5.50 -0.48 -11.46
N ASP A 136 6.78 -0.20 -11.27
CA ASP A 136 7.87 -0.75 -12.08
C ASP A 136 7.85 -2.29 -12.04
N TYR A 137 7.64 -2.87 -10.85
CA TYR A 137 7.48 -4.32 -10.68
C TYR A 137 6.28 -4.86 -11.47
N SER A 138 5.12 -4.21 -11.38
CA SER A 138 3.90 -4.61 -12.12
C SER A 138 4.11 -4.51 -13.63
N ASP A 139 4.76 -3.46 -14.11
CA ASP A 139 4.98 -3.23 -15.53
C ASP A 139 6.01 -4.22 -16.12
N GLU A 140 7.08 -4.53 -15.39
CA GLU A 140 8.02 -5.60 -15.75
C GLU A 140 7.30 -6.96 -15.86
N PHE A 141 6.46 -7.30 -14.88
CA PHE A 141 5.67 -8.53 -14.92
C PHE A 141 4.79 -8.59 -16.17
N ARG A 142 4.09 -7.49 -16.49
CA ARG A 142 3.26 -7.40 -17.70
C ARG A 142 4.06 -7.54 -18.98
N ILE A 143 5.23 -6.91 -19.06
CA ILE A 143 6.11 -6.98 -20.24
C ILE A 143 6.56 -8.42 -20.47
N VAL A 144 7.03 -9.11 -19.43
CA VAL A 144 7.50 -10.50 -19.56
C VAL A 144 6.36 -11.44 -19.96
N LEU A 145 5.13 -11.22 -19.48
CA LEU A 145 3.98 -12.05 -19.87
C LEU A 145 3.50 -11.79 -21.29
N ASN A 146 3.47 -10.54 -21.71
CA ASN A 146 3.15 -10.22 -23.10
C ASN A 146 4.19 -10.84 -24.03
N LYS A 147 5.47 -10.89 -23.62
CA LYS A 147 6.52 -11.62 -24.34
C LYS A 147 6.33 -13.13 -24.30
N LEU A 148 5.97 -13.74 -23.17
CA LEU A 148 5.63 -15.17 -23.07
C LEU A 148 4.54 -15.58 -24.09
N SER A 149 3.56 -14.71 -24.30
CA SER A 149 2.47 -14.98 -25.25
C SER A 149 2.89 -14.87 -26.73
N SER A 150 4.03 -14.24 -27.03
CA SER A 150 4.43 -13.86 -28.39
C SER A 150 5.80 -14.40 -28.83
N ASN A 151 6.65 -14.83 -27.89
CA ASN A 151 8.02 -15.22 -28.16
C ASN A 151 8.18 -16.75 -28.08
N LYS A 152 8.76 -17.35 -29.13
CA LYS A 152 8.97 -18.81 -29.22
C LYS A 152 10.20 -19.30 -28.43
N ASP A 153 11.02 -18.37 -27.95
CA ASP A 153 12.30 -18.68 -27.32
C ASP A 153 12.18 -18.72 -25.79
N ILE A 154 12.12 -19.94 -25.26
CA ILE A 154 11.87 -20.23 -23.84
C ILE A 154 13.04 -19.79 -22.96
N GLU A 155 14.28 -19.85 -23.44
CA GLU A 155 15.47 -19.48 -22.66
C GLU A 155 15.54 -17.98 -22.35
N ILE A 156 15.27 -17.14 -23.34
CA ILE A 156 15.26 -15.67 -23.16
C ILE A 156 14.16 -15.31 -22.15
N THR A 157 13.00 -15.94 -22.29
CA THR A 157 11.84 -15.66 -21.47
C THR A 157 12.02 -16.13 -20.03
N ALA A 158 12.64 -17.30 -19.81
CA ALA A 158 13.00 -17.79 -18.48
C ALA A 158 14.04 -16.90 -17.78
N LYS A 159 15.01 -16.37 -18.54
CA LYS A 159 16.02 -15.44 -18.02
C LYS A 159 15.41 -14.09 -17.64
N GLU A 160 14.47 -13.58 -18.43
CA GLU A 160 13.71 -12.38 -18.10
C GLU A 160 12.83 -12.58 -16.86
N LEU A 161 12.14 -13.73 -16.75
CA LEU A 161 11.34 -14.11 -15.57
C LEU A 161 12.18 -14.23 -14.30
N GLY A 162 13.38 -14.81 -14.40
CA GLY A 162 14.33 -14.95 -13.29
C GLY A 162 14.93 -13.62 -12.80
N ASN A 163 14.92 -12.58 -13.64
CA ASN A 163 15.32 -11.22 -13.26
C ASN A 163 14.17 -10.40 -12.66
N ILE A 164 12.93 -10.88 -12.73
CA ILE A 164 11.81 -10.18 -12.12
C ILE A 164 11.96 -10.23 -10.59
N GLY A 165 11.99 -9.07 -9.96
CA GLY A 165 12.09 -8.97 -8.50
C GLY A 165 13.50 -9.15 -7.96
N HIS A 166 14.51 -8.60 -8.66
CA HIS A 166 15.88 -8.44 -8.15
C HIS A 166 15.89 -8.15 -6.64
N GLN A 167 16.72 -8.89 -5.90
CA GLN A 167 16.72 -8.93 -4.43
C GLN A 167 16.77 -7.53 -3.80
N ASP A 168 17.56 -6.62 -4.36
CA ASP A 168 17.72 -5.25 -3.85
C ASP A 168 16.42 -4.43 -3.87
N ARG A 169 15.58 -4.60 -4.91
CA ARG A 169 14.29 -3.91 -5.01
C ARG A 169 13.32 -4.39 -3.94
N ASN A 170 13.27 -5.70 -3.72
CA ASN A 170 12.40 -6.29 -2.69
C ASN A 170 12.84 -5.87 -1.29
N VAL A 171 14.15 -5.81 -1.04
CA VAL A 171 14.71 -5.29 0.21
C VAL A 171 14.36 -3.82 0.39
N ARG A 172 14.44 -3.00 -0.67
CA ARG A 172 14.05 -1.58 -0.60
C ARG A 172 12.56 -1.39 -0.34
N LEU A 173 11.69 -2.16 -1.02
CA LEU A 173 10.25 -2.15 -0.77
C LEU A 173 9.92 -2.50 0.70
N MET A 174 10.52 -3.57 1.24
CA MET A 174 10.32 -3.96 2.65
C MET A 174 10.82 -2.89 3.63
N THR A 175 11.93 -2.22 3.30
CA THR A 175 12.51 -1.16 4.14
C THR A 175 11.61 0.07 4.13
N LEU A 176 11.22 0.54 2.94
CA LEU A 176 10.31 1.66 2.75
C LEU A 176 8.97 1.43 3.45
N TRP A 177 8.44 0.20 3.38
CA TRP A 177 7.22 -0.16 4.09
C TRP A 177 7.33 0.09 5.60
N LYS A 178 8.41 -0.41 6.22
CA LYS A 178 8.65 -0.21 7.66
C LYS A 178 8.87 1.25 8.02
N GLU A 179 9.56 2.01 7.17
CA GLU A 179 9.74 3.45 7.36
C GLU A 179 8.39 4.18 7.33
N ILE A 180 7.55 3.91 6.33
CA ILE A 180 6.20 4.45 6.18
C ILE A 180 5.33 4.08 7.40
N GLU A 181 5.36 2.83 7.85
CA GLU A 181 4.64 2.37 9.04
C GLU A 181 5.07 3.12 10.31
N THR A 182 6.37 3.30 10.51
CA THR A 182 6.92 4.03 11.65
C THR A 182 6.47 5.49 11.61
N MET A 183 6.57 6.15 10.45
CA MET A 183 6.14 7.54 10.28
C MET A 183 4.64 7.72 10.50
N MET A 184 3.79 6.79 10.08
CA MET A 184 2.36 6.82 10.41
C MET A 184 2.12 6.83 11.92
N ARG A 185 2.87 6.03 12.67
CA ARG A 185 2.75 5.95 14.14
C ARG A 185 3.28 7.19 14.84
N ASP A 186 4.36 7.77 14.34
CA ASP A 186 4.94 9.02 14.83
C ASP A 186 3.96 10.20 14.61
N GLU A 187 3.35 10.28 13.43
CA GLU A 187 2.38 11.33 13.10
C GLU A 187 1.08 11.27 13.91
N LEU A 188 0.75 10.10 14.46
CA LEU A 188 -0.37 9.90 15.38
C LEU A 188 0.00 10.19 16.85
N GLY A 189 1.26 10.51 17.13
CA GLY A 189 1.73 10.81 18.49
C GLY A 189 1.94 9.58 19.37
N TYR A 190 2.10 8.38 18.79
CA TYR A 190 2.28 7.15 19.58
C TYR A 190 3.60 7.12 20.36
N TYR A 191 4.61 7.86 19.88
CA TYR A 191 5.95 7.95 20.48
C TYR A 191 6.24 9.27 21.20
N SER A 192 5.32 10.24 21.18
CA SER A 192 5.45 11.47 21.96
C SER A 192 4.98 11.24 23.40
N LYS A 193 5.89 10.74 24.24
CA LYS A 193 5.82 10.87 25.70
C LYS A 193 6.85 11.88 26.17
#